data_AF-A0A7C7UIS6-F1
#
_entry.id   AF-A0A7C7UIS6-F1
#
_cell.length_a   1.000
_cell.length_b   1.000
_cell.length_c   1.000
_cell.angle_alpha   90.00
_cell.angle_beta   90.00
_cell.angle_gamma   90.00
#
_symmetry.space_group_name_H-M   'P 1'
#
loop_
_entity.id
_entity.type
_entity.pdbx_description
1 polymer ?
#
loop_
_entity_poly.entity_id
_entity_poly.type
_entity_poly.pdbx_seq_one_letter_code
_entity_poly.pdbx_strand_id
1 'polypeptide(L)'
;MNLFQICVVDQTCCADCGFCTEVVICPSPQACIGCGACVAGCPNEARTLVADERPHRQVTITVDGRAFAVPEGVTLKRALEGLGVTFGIAPGEADLTAPCRTGGCWSCAVLADGQV
;
A
#
# COMPACT_ATOMS: atom_id res chain seq x y z
N MET A 1 -6.26 -7.71 -10.63
CA MET A 1 -5.99 -6.31 -10.26
C MET A 1 -4.55 -6.00 -10.60
N ASN A 2 -4.25 -4.80 -11.10
CA ASN A 2 -2.87 -4.41 -11.38
C ASN A 2 -2.10 -4.29 -10.06
N LEU A 3 -0.95 -4.98 -9.95
CA LEU A 3 -0.13 -5.00 -8.74
C LEU A 3 0.41 -3.60 -8.43
N PHE A 4 0.66 -2.82 -9.49
CA PHE A 4 1.33 -1.53 -9.48
C PHE A 4 0.33 -0.40 -9.58
N GLN A 5 0.30 0.46 -8.57
CA GLN A 5 -0.62 1.59 -8.52
C GLN A 5 0.07 2.81 -7.94
N ILE A 6 -0.34 3.98 -8.41
CA ILE A 6 0.05 5.28 -7.84
C ILE A 6 -1.18 6.13 -7.56
N CYS A 7 -1.05 7.03 -6.58
CA CYS A 7 -2.06 8.04 -6.32
C CYS A 7 -1.90 9.20 -7.30
N VAL A 8 -2.98 9.56 -7.98
CA VAL A 8 -3.13 10.83 -8.69
C VAL A 8 -4.11 11.73 -7.97
N VAL A 9 -4.03 13.04 -8.23
CA VAL A 9 -4.93 14.05 -7.65
C VAL A 9 -5.80 14.63 -8.76
N ASP A 10 -7.11 14.56 -8.57
CA ASP A 10 -8.07 15.31 -9.37
C ASP A 10 -8.14 16.75 -8.84
N GLN A 11 -7.58 17.67 -9.61
CA GLN A 11 -7.53 19.09 -9.25
C GLN A 11 -8.90 19.77 -9.29
N THR A 12 -9.92 19.16 -9.92
CA THR A 12 -11.27 19.72 -9.97
C THR A 12 -12.05 19.48 -8.67
N CYS A 13 -11.67 18.42 -7.93
CA CYS A 13 -12.27 18.07 -6.64
C CYS A 13 -11.36 18.47 -5.44
N CYS A 14 -10.10 18.82 -5.69
CA CYS A 14 -9.15 19.14 -4.63
C CYS A 14 -9.45 20.53 -4.02
N ALA A 15 -9.86 20.54 -2.75
CA ALA A 15 -10.11 21.78 -2.00
C ALA A 15 -8.85 22.37 -1.31
N ASP A 16 -7.65 21.88 -1.63
CA ASP A 16 -6.38 22.27 -1.00
C ASP A 16 -6.40 22.28 0.55
N CYS A 17 -7.11 21.31 1.14
CA CYS A 17 -7.39 21.28 2.58
C CYS A 17 -6.23 20.77 3.47
N GLY A 18 -5.08 20.40 2.91
CA GLY A 18 -3.92 19.91 3.67
C GLY A 18 -4.05 18.50 4.31
N PHE A 19 -5.23 17.88 4.36
CA PHE A 19 -5.43 16.61 5.09
C PHE A 19 -4.46 15.49 4.69
N CYS A 20 -4.24 15.34 3.38
CA CYS A 20 -3.36 14.31 2.81
C CYS A 20 -1.86 14.58 2.93
N THR A 21 -1.48 15.73 3.50
CA THR A 21 -0.07 16.12 3.74
C THR A 21 0.21 16.28 5.23
N GLU A 22 -0.78 16.71 6.01
CA GLU A 22 -0.63 17.01 7.44
C GLU A 22 -1.15 15.90 8.35
N VAL A 23 -2.26 15.24 7.99
CA VAL A 23 -2.89 14.20 8.81
C VAL A 23 -2.48 12.82 8.33
N VAL A 24 -2.62 12.57 7.03
CA VAL A 24 -2.12 11.33 6.40
C VAL A 24 -0.71 11.58 5.87
N ILE A 25 0.28 11.41 6.74
CA ILE A 25 1.69 11.63 6.38
C ILE A 25 2.14 10.53 5.44
N CYS A 26 2.47 10.89 4.19
CA CYS A 26 2.98 9.94 3.21
C CYS A 26 4.42 9.55 3.54
N PRO A 27 4.73 8.26 3.77
CA PRO A 27 6.10 7.84 4.05
C PRO A 27 7.00 7.85 2.79
N SER A 28 6.42 7.95 1.59
CA SER A 28 7.16 7.97 0.32
C SER A 28 6.61 9.04 -0.64
N PRO A 29 6.79 10.34 -0.33
CA PRO A 29 6.20 11.44 -1.11
C PRO A 29 6.83 11.60 -2.51
N GLN A 30 8.07 11.16 -2.69
CA GLN A 30 8.79 11.26 -3.97
C GLN A 30 8.63 10.01 -4.85
N ALA A 31 8.14 8.91 -4.29
CA ALA A 31 8.00 7.62 -4.97
C ALA A 31 6.75 6.91 -4.45
N CYS A 32 5.58 7.30 -4.94
CA CYS A 32 4.31 6.69 -4.52
C CYS A 32 4.32 5.17 -4.75
N ILE A 33 4.00 4.40 -3.72
CA ILE A 33 3.95 2.93 -3.75
C ILE A 33 2.52 2.37 -3.80
N GLY A 34 1.53 3.24 -4.00
CA GLY A 34 0.12 2.85 -4.10
C GLY A 34 -0.53 2.35 -2.81
N CYS A 35 -0.08 2.81 -1.62
CA CYS A 35 -0.63 2.33 -0.34
C CYS A 35 -2.10 2.68 -0.09
N GLY A 36 -2.64 3.67 -0.81
CA GLY A 36 -4.04 4.07 -0.73
C GLY A 36 -4.45 4.83 0.53
N ALA A 37 -3.54 5.10 1.48
CA ALA A 37 -3.87 5.81 2.71
C ALA A 37 -4.42 7.22 2.45
N CYS A 38 -3.79 7.98 1.56
CA CYS A 38 -4.24 9.33 1.20
C CYS A 38 -5.54 9.32 0.38
N VAL A 39 -5.85 8.22 -0.31
CA VAL A 39 -7.13 8.01 -1.00
C VAL A 39 -8.23 7.78 0.03
N ALA A 40 -8.03 6.82 0.94
CA ALA A 40 -8.98 6.51 2.01
C ALA A 40 -9.22 7.70 2.95
N GLY A 41 -8.22 8.56 3.13
CA GLY A 41 -8.31 9.73 4.01
C GLY A 41 -8.78 11.02 3.33
N CYS A 42 -8.89 11.10 1.99
CA CYS A 42 -9.23 12.36 1.35
C CYS A 42 -10.72 12.70 1.57
N PRO A 43 -11.06 13.80 2.28
CA PRO A 43 -12.47 14.11 2.58
C PRO A 43 -13.27 14.58 1.35
N ASN A 44 -12.59 14.97 0.27
CA ASN A 44 -13.21 15.46 -0.97
C ASN A 44 -13.08 14.45 -2.13
N GLU A 45 -12.64 13.22 -1.84
CA GLU A 45 -12.44 12.16 -2.85
C GLU A 45 -11.55 12.55 -4.05
N ALA A 46 -10.72 13.59 -3.88
CA ALA A 46 -9.86 14.14 -4.92
C ALA A 46 -8.63 13.28 -5.23
N ARG A 47 -8.48 12.12 -4.60
CA ARG A 47 -7.33 11.23 -4.76
C ARG A 47 -7.81 9.86 -5.19
N THR A 48 -7.18 9.29 -6.22
CA THR A 48 -7.50 7.95 -6.70
C THR A 48 -6.26 7.15 -7.04
N LEU A 49 -6.36 5.82 -6.97
CA LEU A 49 -5.31 4.91 -7.40
C LEU A 49 -5.49 4.57 -8.88
N VAL A 50 -4.49 4.86 -9.69
CA VAL A 50 -4.41 4.46 -11.10
C VAL A 50 -3.31 3.43 -11.29
N ALA A 51 -3.36 2.69 -12.39
CA ALA A 51 -2.28 1.78 -12.77
C ALA A 51 -0.97 2.54 -12.94
N ASP A 52 0.11 1.99 -12.41
CA ASP A 52 1.46 2.44 -12.74
C ASP A 52 2.02 1.55 -13.86
N GLU A 53 2.25 2.15 -15.02
CA GLU A 53 2.75 1.45 -16.22
C GLU A 53 4.26 1.55 -16.39
N ARG A 54 4.94 2.23 -15.45
CA ARG A 54 6.40 2.35 -15.49
C ARG A 54 7.04 0.97 -15.26
N PRO A 55 8.22 0.71 -15.83
CA PRO A 55 8.95 -0.50 -15.54
C PRO A 55 9.40 -0.51 -14.08
N HIS A 56 9.08 -1.59 -13.36
CA HIS A 56 9.51 -1.82 -11.99
C HIS A 56 10.68 -2.82 -11.96
N ARG A 57 11.76 -2.49 -11.28
CA ARG A 57 12.84 -3.46 -11.03
C ARG A 57 12.38 -4.50 -10.02
N GLN A 58 13.14 -5.58 -9.92
CA GLN A 58 12.98 -6.57 -8.87
C GLN A 58 13.99 -6.28 -7.76
N VAL A 59 13.56 -6.44 -6.51
CA VAL A 59 14.41 -6.40 -5.32
C VAL A 59 14.28 -7.73 -4.58
N THR A 60 15.32 -8.10 -3.85
CA THR A 60 15.29 -9.32 -3.03
C THR A 60 14.86 -8.99 -1.61
N ILE A 61 13.85 -9.69 -1.12
CA ILE A 61 13.45 -9.68 0.29
C ILE A 61 13.58 -11.10 0.87
N THR A 62 13.73 -11.20 2.18
CA THR A 62 13.71 -12.48 2.90
C THR A 62 12.43 -12.60 3.71
N VAL A 63 11.65 -13.63 3.46
CA VAL A 63 10.41 -13.94 4.19
C VAL A 63 10.59 -15.31 4.83
N ASP A 64 10.45 -15.37 6.15
CA ASP A 64 10.60 -16.60 6.95
C ASP A 64 11.88 -17.40 6.63
N GLY A 65 12.99 -16.69 6.46
CA GLY A 65 14.30 -17.28 6.18
C GLY A 65 14.56 -17.66 4.72
N ARG A 66 13.61 -17.42 3.81
CA ARG A 66 13.77 -17.69 2.38
C ARG A 66 13.79 -16.40 1.56
N ALA A 67 14.74 -16.33 0.61
CA ALA A 67 14.87 -15.18 -0.29
C ALA A 67 13.89 -15.27 -1.47
N PHE A 68 13.28 -14.14 -1.81
CA PHE A 68 12.36 -13.98 -2.93
C PHE A 68 12.67 -12.70 -3.70
N ALA A 69 12.55 -12.76 -5.03
CA ALA A 69 12.53 -11.56 -5.86
C ALA A 69 11.09 -11.03 -5.93
N VAL A 70 10.90 -9.77 -5.55
CA VAL A 70 9.61 -9.08 -5.61
C VAL A 70 9.77 -7.75 -6.33
N PRO A 71 8.71 -7.20 -6.92
CA PRO A 71 8.79 -5.89 -7.54
C PRO A 71 9.12 -4.78 -6.54
N GLU A 72 9.91 -3.80 -6.96
CA GLU A 72 10.15 -2.58 -6.17
C GLU A 72 8.95 -1.63 -6.24
N GLY A 73 8.85 -0.72 -5.26
CA GLY A 73 7.84 0.35 -5.29
C GLY A 73 6.41 -0.13 -5.00
N VAL A 74 6.26 -1.25 -4.30
CA VAL A 74 4.95 -1.76 -3.84
C VAL A 74 4.92 -1.88 -2.31
N THR A 75 3.73 -2.02 -1.74
CA THR A 75 3.58 -2.26 -0.30
C THR A 75 3.97 -3.69 0.08
N LEU A 76 4.30 -3.93 1.36
CA LEU A 76 4.52 -5.29 1.89
C LEU A 76 3.33 -6.21 1.58
N LYS A 77 2.10 -5.72 1.75
CA LYS A 77 0.89 -6.47 1.38
C LYS A 77 0.96 -6.97 -0.07
N ARG A 78 1.27 -6.10 -1.04
CA ARG A 78 1.34 -6.45 -2.46
C ARG A 78 2.50 -7.39 -2.78
N ALA A 79 3.64 -7.19 -2.15
CA ALA A 79 4.78 -8.11 -2.27
C ALA A 79 4.41 -9.52 -1.78
N LEU A 80 3.80 -9.62 -0.60
CA LEU A 80 3.36 -10.89 -0.01
C LEU A 80 2.22 -11.56 -0.80
N GLU A 81 1.27 -10.79 -1.34
CA GLU A 81 0.26 -11.30 -2.28
C GLU A 81 0.91 -11.95 -3.50
N GLY A 82 1.99 -11.36 -4.04
CA GLY A 82 2.77 -11.94 -5.13
C GLY A 82 3.47 -13.25 -4.76
N LEU A 83 3.69 -13.52 -3.47
CA LEU A 83 4.23 -14.77 -2.95
C LEU A 83 3.14 -15.79 -2.56
N GLY A 84 1.87 -15.44 -2.73
CA GLY A 84 0.72 -16.31 -2.46
C GLY A 84 0.05 -16.10 -1.10
N VAL A 85 0.48 -15.11 -0.30
CA VAL A 85 -0.19 -14.76 0.97
C VAL A 85 -1.54 -14.11 0.65
N THR A 86 -2.59 -14.61 1.28
CA THR A 86 -3.96 -14.13 1.09
C THR A 86 -4.36 -13.12 2.17
N PHE A 87 -5.17 -12.12 1.80
CA PHE A 87 -5.66 -11.09 2.71
C PHE A 87 -7.19 -11.00 2.71
N GLY A 88 -7.79 -11.21 3.87
CA GLY A 88 -9.24 -11.18 4.10
C GLY A 88 -9.69 -9.90 4.79
N ILE A 89 -11.00 -9.69 4.89
CA ILE A 89 -11.58 -8.57 5.63
C ILE A 89 -11.92 -8.99 7.05
N ALA A 90 -12.44 -10.21 7.23
CA ALA A 90 -12.78 -10.77 8.53
C ALA A 90 -11.74 -11.81 9.00
N PRO A 91 -11.67 -12.08 10.32
CA PRO A 91 -10.84 -13.16 10.86
C PRO A 91 -11.22 -14.52 10.26
N GLY A 92 -10.21 -15.30 9.87
CA GLY A 92 -10.39 -16.66 9.35
C GLY A 92 -10.72 -16.78 7.85
N GLU A 93 -10.84 -15.67 7.12
CA GLU A 93 -11.09 -15.69 5.66
C GLU A 93 -9.84 -15.95 4.81
N ALA A 94 -8.65 -15.70 5.37
CA ALA A 94 -7.37 -15.70 4.67
C ALA A 94 -6.20 -15.83 5.66
N ASP A 95 -4.97 -15.83 5.15
CA ASP A 95 -3.74 -15.89 5.97
C ASP A 95 -3.60 -14.67 6.90
N LEU A 96 -3.93 -13.48 6.41
CA LEU A 96 -3.90 -12.23 7.17
C LEU A 96 -5.21 -11.44 7.03
N THR A 97 -5.60 -10.72 8.09
CA THR A 97 -6.81 -9.89 8.10
C THR A 97 -6.44 -8.42 7.89
N ALA A 98 -6.86 -7.81 6.79
CA ALA A 98 -6.51 -6.43 6.40
C ALA A 98 -7.74 -5.54 6.13
N PRO A 99 -8.59 -5.28 7.13
CA PRO A 99 -9.86 -4.58 6.94
C PRO A 99 -9.67 -3.14 6.45
N CYS A 100 -8.66 -2.42 6.97
CA CYS A 100 -8.37 -1.05 6.53
C CYS A 100 -7.63 -0.98 5.17
N ARG A 101 -6.99 -2.08 4.74
CA ARG A 101 -6.13 -2.19 3.55
C ARG A 101 -4.94 -1.20 3.45
N THR A 102 -4.73 -0.35 4.45
CA THR A 102 -3.68 0.70 4.48
C THR A 102 -2.61 0.46 5.53
N GLY A 103 -2.78 -0.56 6.40
CA GLY A 103 -1.90 -0.85 7.53
C GLY A 103 -2.27 -0.11 8.83
N GLY A 104 -3.15 0.89 8.80
CA GLY A 104 -3.43 1.75 9.96
C GLY A 104 -4.12 1.07 11.15
N CYS A 105 -4.84 -0.04 10.94
CA CYS A 105 -5.51 -0.78 12.01
C CYS A 105 -4.65 -1.89 12.65
N TRP A 106 -3.44 -2.14 12.14
CA TRP A 106 -2.50 -3.17 12.63
C TRP A 106 -2.96 -4.63 12.54
N SER A 107 -4.19 -4.92 12.08
CA SER A 107 -4.70 -6.29 11.95
C SER A 107 -3.90 -7.17 10.97
N CYS A 108 -3.17 -6.57 10.01
CA CYS A 108 -2.30 -7.28 9.06
C CYS A 108 -0.82 -7.00 9.31
N ALA A 109 -0.47 -6.65 10.55
CA ALA A 109 0.91 -6.38 10.93
C ALA A 109 1.79 -7.62 10.76
N VAL A 110 3.05 -7.39 10.38
CA VAL A 110 4.09 -8.40 10.23
C VAL A 110 5.37 -7.88 10.87
N LEU A 111 6.28 -8.77 11.25
CA LEU A 111 7.60 -8.37 11.72
C LEU A 111 8.53 -8.17 10.52
N ALA A 112 8.87 -6.91 10.22
CA ALA A 112 9.80 -6.54 9.17
C ALA A 112 11.10 -6.00 9.80
N ASP A 113 12.23 -6.66 9.55
CA ASP A 113 13.55 -6.27 10.06
C ASP A 113 13.59 -5.99 11.58
N GLY A 114 12.81 -6.77 12.35
CA GLY A 114 12.71 -6.65 13.80
C GLY A 114 11.80 -5.53 14.30
N GLN A 115 11.04 -4.88 13.41
CA GLN A 115 10.05 -3.85 13.71
C GLN A 115 8.67 -4.25 13.19
N VAL A 116 7.61 -3.64 13.73
CA VAL A 116 6.22 -3.85 13.30
C VAL A 116 5.71 -2.59 12.63
#